data_AF-A0A0E0JIB3-F1
#
_entry.id   AF-A0A0E0JIB3-F1
#
_cell.length_a   1.000
_cell.length_b   1.000
_cell.length_c   1.000
_cell.angle_alpha   90.00
_cell.angle_beta   90.00
_cell.angle_gamma   90.00
#
_symmetry.space_group_name_H-M   'P 1'
#
loop_
_entity.id
_entity.type
_entity.pdbx_description
1 polymer ?
#
loop_
_entity_poly.entity_id
_entity_poly.type
_entity_poly.pdbx_seq_one_letter_code
_entity_poly.pdbx_strand_id
1 'polypeptide(L)'
;MGTLPPFPPLLAAAVVFSFLSSSCFSLTSHEAAAIARRQLLNFEQHGDHVHIDIDIKIKVSNPRLATAHRALHALKRALYSDPSNFTGNWAGPDVCAYNGVLCVPSLDNASASAVASLDMNAADVAGYLPREIGLLSDLAVLHLNSNRFCGVIPEEITNMTQLYELDVSNNRLVGAFPDAVLRVPKLSYLDIRFNDFEGPIPPELFLRPYDAIFLNNNRFTSGIPDTIGRSTASVIVLANNDLGGCIPATIGQAAPTLDEFVFLNNSLTGCLPVESGLLANATVFDVSRNLLTGAIPATMDGLAKVEQLDLSHNTFTGIVPGDVCELPVLTNLSVSYNFFAGEDTQCGSVLDAKPDKSFEDEANCMGNERPMQRSAGADAAEPYLASCRRPPPARHHRCDDSSSEMPPSSLLLKSRHVQIQ
;
A
#
# COMPACT_ATOMS: atom_id res chain seq x y z
N MET A 1 30.58 2.23 -77.74
CA MET A 1 30.89 3.15 -76.63
C MET A 1 30.13 2.61 -75.42
N GLY A 2 30.67 1.77 -74.53
CA GLY A 2 31.85 1.85 -73.66
C GLY A 2 31.34 1.42 -72.27
N THR A 3 31.56 0.16 -71.84
CA THR A 3 32.50 -0.27 -70.78
C THR A 3 32.46 0.50 -69.46
N LEU A 4 31.89 -0.08 -68.39
CA LEU A 4 32.49 -0.41 -67.08
C LEU A 4 31.43 -0.55 -65.95
N PRO A 5 31.47 -1.62 -65.13
CA PRO A 5 31.09 -1.63 -63.71
C PRO A 5 32.37 -1.39 -62.85
N PRO A 6 32.45 -1.71 -61.54
CA PRO A 6 31.64 -1.43 -60.33
C PRO A 6 32.43 -0.57 -59.30
N PHE A 7 31.81 -0.01 -58.25
CA PHE A 7 32.50 0.31 -56.97
C PHE A 7 31.50 0.49 -55.79
N PRO A 8 31.71 -0.21 -54.65
CA PRO A 8 31.19 0.10 -53.30
C PRO A 8 32.27 0.85 -52.46
N PRO A 9 32.30 0.81 -51.11
CA PRO A 9 31.40 1.29 -50.04
C PRO A 9 32.09 2.39 -49.16
N LEU A 10 31.58 2.64 -47.94
CA LEU A 10 32.07 3.53 -46.83
C LEU A 10 31.25 4.84 -46.72
N LEU A 11 30.75 5.29 -45.56
CA LEU A 11 31.18 5.05 -44.19
C LEU A 11 30.01 5.34 -43.21
N ALA A 12 29.93 4.48 -42.20
CA ALA A 12 29.19 4.48 -40.93
C ALA A 12 28.35 5.68 -40.44
N ALA A 13 27.36 5.30 -39.62
CA ALA A 13 26.77 6.01 -38.48
C ALA A 13 25.41 6.71 -38.69
N ALA A 14 24.34 5.98 -38.38
CA ALA A 14 23.13 6.54 -37.74
C ALA A 14 22.29 5.41 -37.11
N VAL A 15 22.89 4.71 -36.13
CA VAL A 15 22.13 4.13 -35.01
C VAL A 15 22.34 5.11 -33.86
N VAL A 16 21.32 5.26 -33.01
CA VAL A 16 21.22 6.13 -31.84
C VAL A 16 20.63 7.52 -32.13
N PHE A 17 19.31 7.65 -31.99
CA PHE A 17 18.68 8.78 -31.27
C PHE A 17 17.19 8.48 -31.01
N SER A 18 16.92 7.44 -30.21
CA SER A 18 15.59 7.23 -29.60
C SER A 18 15.72 6.58 -28.22
N PHE A 19 16.62 7.11 -27.39
CA PHE A 19 16.62 6.89 -25.94
C PHE A 19 17.08 8.19 -25.28
N LEU A 20 16.16 9.16 -25.22
CA LEU A 20 16.17 10.14 -24.14
C LEU A 20 15.09 9.68 -23.16
N SER A 21 15.41 8.61 -22.43
CA SER A 21 14.84 8.40 -21.11
C SER A 21 15.14 9.67 -20.32
N SER A 22 14.11 10.45 -20.00
CA SER A 22 14.21 11.43 -18.93
C SER A 22 14.53 10.67 -17.66
N SER A 23 15.82 10.55 -17.33
CA SER A 23 16.26 10.15 -16.01
C SER A 23 15.81 11.24 -15.05
N CYS A 24 14.61 11.12 -14.50
CA CYS A 24 14.25 11.80 -13.27
C CYS A 24 15.09 11.15 -12.17
N PHE A 25 16.24 11.74 -11.87
CA PHE A 25 16.94 11.44 -10.64
C PHE A 25 16.02 11.84 -9.47
N SER A 26 15.74 10.90 -8.57
CA SER A 26 15.07 11.21 -7.31
C SER A 26 15.97 12.13 -6.50
N LEU A 27 15.38 13.12 -5.84
CA LEU A 27 16.10 14.00 -4.93
C LEU A 27 16.63 13.18 -3.76
N THR A 28 17.91 13.33 -3.44
CA THR A 28 18.48 12.76 -2.21
C THR A 28 17.84 13.41 -0.98
N SER A 29 17.86 12.74 0.18
CA SER A 29 17.35 13.30 1.44
C SER A 29 17.97 14.66 1.79
N HIS A 30 19.22 14.89 1.38
CA HIS A 30 19.89 16.18 1.51
C HIS A 30 19.35 17.24 0.53
N GLU A 31 19.02 16.88 -0.70
CA GLU A 31 18.39 17.78 -1.68
C GLU A 31 16.92 18.06 -1.35
N ALA A 32 16.19 17.07 -0.83
CA ALA A 32 14.84 17.26 -0.30
C ALA A 32 14.85 18.18 0.93
N ALA A 33 15.79 18.01 1.85
CA ALA A 33 16.00 18.93 2.97
C ALA A 33 16.45 20.32 2.49
N ALA A 34 17.25 20.42 1.43
CA ALA A 34 17.65 21.70 0.84
C ALA A 34 16.50 22.39 0.12
N ILE A 35 15.56 21.64 -0.48
CA ILE A 35 14.31 22.17 -1.04
C ILE A 35 13.37 22.62 0.08
N ALA A 36 13.17 21.82 1.12
CA ALA A 36 12.38 22.20 2.30
C ALA A 36 12.97 23.47 2.97
N ARG A 37 14.31 23.54 3.08
CA ARG A 37 15.01 24.72 3.58
C ARG A 37 14.95 25.91 2.61
N ARG A 38 14.98 25.71 1.30
CA ARG A 38 14.75 26.77 0.30
C ARG A 38 13.31 27.26 0.32
N GLN A 39 12.33 26.39 0.52
CA GLN A 39 10.94 26.78 0.71
C GLN A 39 10.82 27.63 1.97
N LEU A 40 11.40 27.20 3.10
CA LEU A 40 11.49 27.98 4.34
C LEU A 40 12.22 29.33 4.16
N LEU A 41 13.30 29.40 3.39
CA LEU A 41 14.03 30.65 3.13
C LEU A 41 13.32 31.57 2.14
N ASN A 42 12.59 31.02 1.16
CA ASN A 42 11.75 31.81 0.25
C ASN A 42 10.55 32.42 1.01
N PHE A 43 10.16 31.83 2.14
CA PHE A 43 9.21 32.40 3.11
C PHE A 43 9.81 33.55 3.95
N GLU A 44 11.11 33.53 4.27
CA GLU A 44 11.76 34.67 4.96
C GLU A 44 12.02 35.87 4.04
N GLN A 45 12.11 35.66 2.72
CA GLN A 45 12.41 36.72 1.76
C GLN A 45 11.18 37.38 1.10
N HIS A 46 9.98 36.82 1.28
CA HIS A 46 8.71 37.46 0.87
C HIS A 46 8.10 38.29 2.02
N GLY A 47 8.94 39.15 2.59
CA GLY A 47 8.45 40.42 3.13
C GLY A 47 8.13 41.37 1.97
N ASP A 48 6.90 41.87 1.96
CA ASP A 48 6.40 42.97 1.12
C ASP A 48 6.43 42.80 -0.41
N HIS A 49 5.58 41.89 -0.89
CA HIS A 49 4.79 42.21 -2.08
C HIS A 49 3.37 42.58 -1.65
N VAL A 50 3.11 43.89 -1.60
CA VAL A 50 1.77 44.45 -1.39
C VAL A 50 0.91 44.08 -2.60
N HIS A 51 0.27 42.92 -2.54
CA HIS A 51 -0.97 42.72 -3.27
C HIS A 51 -1.98 43.70 -2.64
N ILE A 52 -2.44 44.67 -3.43
CA ILE A 52 -3.60 45.47 -3.05
C ILE A 52 -4.79 44.51 -3.11
N ASP A 53 -5.00 43.76 -2.04
CA ASP A 53 -6.27 43.10 -1.78
C ASP A 53 -7.28 44.23 -1.60
N ILE A 54 -8.17 44.38 -2.58
CA ILE A 54 -9.41 45.12 -2.35
C ILE A 54 -10.15 44.28 -1.30
N ASP A 55 -9.96 44.65 -0.03
CA ASP A 55 -10.60 44.03 1.13
C ASP A 55 -12.11 44.35 1.09
N ILE A 56 -12.81 43.71 0.15
CA ILE A 56 -14.23 43.44 0.33
C ILE A 56 -14.24 42.56 1.57
N LYS A 57 -14.56 43.15 2.73
CA LYS A 57 -14.71 42.40 3.98
C LYS A 57 -15.81 41.36 3.79
N ILE A 58 -15.43 40.18 3.28
CA ILE A 58 -16.33 39.04 3.11
C ILE A 58 -16.73 38.62 4.51
N LYS A 59 -17.91 39.06 4.94
CA LYS A 59 -18.42 38.78 6.27
C LYS A 59 -19.09 37.40 6.29
N VAL A 60 -18.30 36.37 6.54
CA VAL A 60 -18.85 35.04 6.87
C VAL A 60 -19.31 35.07 8.32
N SER A 61 -20.63 35.04 8.54
CA SER A 61 -21.20 35.22 9.88
C SER A 61 -20.97 34.03 10.81
N ASN A 62 -20.77 32.83 10.24
CA ASN A 62 -20.46 31.60 10.98
C ASN A 62 -18.92 31.46 11.15
N PRO A 63 -18.37 31.48 12.37
CA PRO A 63 -16.92 31.39 12.61
C PRO A 63 -16.27 30.10 12.07
N ARG A 64 -16.98 28.98 12.06
CA ARG A 64 -16.48 27.70 11.52
C ARG A 64 -16.32 27.79 10.01
N LEU A 65 -17.35 28.29 9.31
CA LEU A 65 -17.29 28.54 7.87
C LEU A 65 -16.27 29.63 7.52
N ALA A 66 -16.07 30.65 8.37
CA ALA A 66 -15.03 31.65 8.16
C ALA A 66 -13.63 31.04 8.21
N THR A 67 -13.42 30.05 9.08
CA THR A 67 -12.17 29.31 9.18
C THR A 67 -11.97 28.37 7.99
N ALA A 68 -13.02 27.65 7.59
CA ALA A 68 -13.00 26.82 6.39
C ALA A 68 -12.75 27.64 5.11
N HIS A 69 -13.35 28.82 4.99
CA HIS A 69 -13.09 29.75 3.90
C HIS A 69 -11.60 30.08 3.79
N ARG A 70 -10.92 30.37 4.92
CA ARG A 70 -9.47 30.63 4.90
C ARG A 70 -8.66 29.42 4.43
N ALA A 71 -9.01 28.23 4.91
CA ALA A 71 -8.35 26.99 4.51
C ALA A 71 -8.49 26.72 3.00
N LEU A 72 -9.71 26.80 2.48
CA LEU A 72 -10.01 26.51 1.07
C LEU A 72 -9.42 27.57 0.13
N HIS A 73 -9.40 28.84 0.53
CA HIS A 73 -8.71 29.88 -0.25
C HIS A 73 -7.18 29.72 -0.21
N ALA A 74 -6.61 29.29 0.91
CA ALA A 74 -5.19 28.95 0.96
C ALA A 74 -4.87 27.76 0.04
N LEU A 75 -5.71 26.71 0.05
CA LEU A 75 -5.59 25.58 -0.87
C LEU A 75 -5.70 26.04 -2.33
N LYS A 76 -6.70 26.85 -2.67
CA LYS A 76 -6.86 27.42 -4.03
C LYS A 76 -5.63 28.21 -4.48
N ARG A 77 -5.02 29.00 -3.59
CA ARG A 77 -3.78 29.74 -3.88
C ARG A 77 -2.55 28.83 -4.02
N ALA A 78 -2.57 27.66 -3.38
CA ALA A 78 -1.53 26.65 -3.51
C ALA A 78 -1.64 25.84 -4.82
N LEU A 79 -2.76 25.93 -5.54
CA LEU A 79 -2.92 25.32 -6.85
C LEU A 79 -2.22 26.16 -7.94
N TYR A 80 -1.38 25.50 -8.73
CA TYR A 80 -0.72 26.06 -9.90
C TYR A 80 -1.44 25.71 -11.22
N SER A 81 -2.29 24.68 -11.21
CA SER A 81 -3.07 24.24 -12.37
C SER A 81 -4.44 23.74 -11.94
N ASP A 82 -5.48 24.19 -12.62
CA ASP A 82 -6.87 23.74 -12.44
C ASP A 82 -7.54 23.65 -13.83
N PRO A 83 -7.28 22.58 -14.60
CA PRO A 83 -7.69 22.50 -16.01
C PRO A 83 -9.21 22.52 -16.21
N SER A 84 -9.94 21.90 -15.29
CA SER A 84 -11.40 21.79 -15.31
C SER A 84 -12.09 22.98 -14.63
N ASN A 85 -11.32 23.98 -14.15
CA ASN A 85 -11.81 25.10 -13.37
C ASN A 85 -12.66 24.64 -12.16
N PHE A 86 -12.23 23.56 -11.51
CA PHE A 86 -12.90 22.95 -10.37
C PHE A 86 -13.08 23.97 -9.23
N THR A 87 -12.03 24.72 -8.90
CA THR A 87 -12.05 25.75 -7.86
C THR A 87 -12.61 27.09 -8.35
N GLY A 88 -13.17 27.14 -9.57
CA GLY A 88 -13.71 28.35 -10.17
C GLY A 88 -14.79 29.03 -9.33
N ASN A 89 -15.68 28.24 -8.70
CA ASN A 89 -16.74 28.76 -7.82
C ASN A 89 -16.31 28.96 -6.36
N TRP A 90 -15.04 28.73 -6.01
CA TRP A 90 -14.52 29.01 -4.68
C TRP A 90 -14.26 30.53 -4.53
N ALA A 91 -15.34 31.30 -4.47
CA ALA A 91 -15.35 32.74 -4.36
C ALA A 91 -16.56 33.20 -3.51
N GLY A 92 -16.37 34.27 -2.73
CA GLY A 92 -17.43 34.81 -1.89
C GLY A 92 -17.68 34.02 -0.59
N PRO A 93 -18.66 34.45 0.22
CA PRO A 93 -18.85 33.96 1.59
C PRO A 93 -19.49 32.56 1.70
N ASP A 94 -20.13 32.07 0.64
CA ASP A 94 -20.91 30.83 0.67
C ASP A 94 -20.03 29.60 0.42
N VAL A 95 -19.25 29.22 1.45
CA VAL A 95 -18.34 28.06 1.41
C VAL A 95 -19.05 26.76 1.07
N CYS A 96 -20.32 26.61 1.47
CA CYS A 96 -21.07 25.37 1.26
C CYS A 96 -21.52 25.21 -0.20
N ALA A 97 -21.43 26.25 -1.02
CA ALA A 97 -21.69 26.20 -2.45
C ALA A 97 -20.43 25.91 -3.28
N TYR A 98 -19.26 25.78 -2.65
CA TYR A 98 -18.01 25.51 -3.35
C TYR A 98 -18.02 24.07 -3.91
N ASN A 99 -17.46 23.88 -5.11
CA ASN A 99 -17.34 22.55 -5.69
C ASN A 99 -16.56 21.62 -4.77
N GLY A 100 -17.06 20.40 -4.59
CA GLY A 100 -16.45 19.40 -3.72
C GLY A 100 -16.70 19.59 -2.23
N VAL A 101 -17.31 20.69 -1.80
CA VAL A 101 -17.52 20.98 -0.38
C VAL A 101 -18.91 20.54 0.05
N LEU A 102 -18.98 19.70 1.09
CA LEU A 102 -20.23 19.34 1.74
C LEU A 102 -20.25 19.91 3.16
N CYS A 103 -21.30 20.68 3.46
CA CYS A 103 -21.57 21.17 4.80
C CYS A 103 -22.65 20.36 5.50
N VAL A 104 -22.49 20.14 6.80
CA VAL A 104 -23.50 19.53 7.68
C VAL A 104 -23.68 20.37 8.95
N PRO A 105 -24.76 20.17 9.73
CA PRO A 105 -24.86 20.74 11.06
C PRO A 105 -23.66 20.34 11.94
N SER A 106 -23.05 21.30 12.62
CA SER A 106 -21.89 21.08 13.47
C SER A 106 -22.24 20.17 14.65
N LEU A 107 -21.31 19.29 15.01
CA LEU A 107 -21.47 18.31 16.09
C LEU A 107 -21.79 18.98 17.45
N ASP A 108 -21.20 20.15 17.72
CA ASP A 108 -21.39 20.86 18.98
C ASP A 108 -22.58 21.84 18.97
N ASN A 109 -23.07 22.20 17.78
CA ASN A 109 -24.14 23.17 17.62
C ASN A 109 -24.92 22.91 16.31
N ALA A 110 -26.07 22.26 16.44
CA ALA A 110 -26.95 21.94 15.31
C ALA A 110 -27.48 23.17 14.54
N SER A 111 -27.40 24.37 15.12
CA SER A 111 -27.79 25.63 14.45
C SER A 111 -26.66 26.25 13.62
N ALA A 112 -25.43 25.74 13.72
CA ALA A 112 -24.28 26.20 12.96
C ALA A 112 -23.84 25.13 11.94
N SER A 113 -23.55 25.51 10.70
CA SER A 113 -22.98 24.61 9.71
C SER A 113 -21.46 24.50 9.83
N ALA A 114 -20.91 23.34 9.50
CA ALA A 114 -19.48 23.09 9.38
C ALA A 114 -19.19 22.32 8.09
N VAL A 115 -17.97 22.46 7.55
CA VAL A 115 -17.53 21.68 6.39
C VAL A 115 -17.13 20.29 6.86
N ALA A 116 -17.85 19.28 6.39
CA ALA A 116 -17.67 17.88 6.79
C ALA A 116 -16.93 17.04 5.75
N SER A 117 -17.02 17.42 4.47
CA SER A 117 -16.30 16.73 3.40
C SER A 117 -15.74 17.71 2.38
N LEU A 118 -14.55 17.39 1.90
CA LEU A 118 -13.92 17.97 0.72
C LEU A 118 -13.57 16.82 -0.21
N ASP A 119 -14.30 16.72 -1.32
CA ASP A 119 -14.07 15.77 -2.40
C ASP A 119 -13.61 16.51 -3.65
N MET A 120 -12.35 16.31 -4.02
CA MET A 120 -11.73 16.82 -5.24
C MET A 120 -11.27 15.67 -6.15
N ASN A 121 -11.89 14.50 -6.06
CA ASN A 121 -11.50 13.33 -6.84
C ASN A 121 -11.54 13.61 -8.35
N ALA A 122 -10.49 13.18 -9.05
CA ALA A 122 -10.33 13.31 -10.50
C ALA A 122 -10.50 14.75 -11.04
N ALA A 123 -10.18 15.77 -10.24
CA ALA A 123 -10.22 17.17 -10.66
C ALA A 123 -9.02 17.58 -11.54
N ASP A 124 -7.98 16.74 -11.60
CA ASP A 124 -6.71 16.98 -12.30
C ASP A 124 -6.03 18.30 -11.89
N VAL A 125 -6.23 18.74 -10.63
CA VAL A 125 -5.58 19.94 -10.11
C VAL A 125 -4.13 19.65 -9.76
N ALA A 126 -3.23 20.63 -9.97
CA ALA A 126 -1.83 20.53 -9.55
C ALA A 126 -1.50 21.62 -8.54
N GLY A 127 -0.80 21.26 -7.47
CA GLY A 127 -0.47 22.16 -6.36
C GLY A 127 0.16 21.38 -5.21
N TYR A 128 0.10 21.95 -4.01
CA TYR A 128 0.50 21.28 -2.77
C TYR A 128 -0.56 21.48 -1.69
N LEU A 129 -0.49 20.70 -0.61
CA LEU A 129 -1.35 20.88 0.57
C LEU A 129 -0.73 21.94 1.50
N PRO A 130 -1.36 23.13 1.66
CA PRO A 130 -0.85 24.15 2.57
C PRO A 130 -1.20 23.80 4.02
N ARG A 131 -0.42 24.31 4.98
CA ARG A 131 -0.65 24.11 6.43
C ARG A 131 -2.05 24.52 6.88
N GLU A 132 -2.64 25.52 6.23
CA GLU A 132 -3.98 26.02 6.51
C GLU A 132 -5.07 24.96 6.30
N ILE A 133 -4.80 23.85 5.60
CA ILE A 133 -5.74 22.74 5.47
C ILE A 133 -6.16 22.19 6.84
N GLY A 134 -5.25 22.22 7.83
CA GLY A 134 -5.51 21.77 9.20
C GLY A 134 -6.51 22.65 9.96
N LEU A 135 -6.91 23.81 9.41
CA LEU A 135 -7.98 24.63 9.97
C LEU A 135 -9.37 24.00 9.78
N LEU A 136 -9.51 22.99 8.91
CA LEU A 136 -10.75 22.24 8.70
C LEU A 136 -10.97 21.19 9.81
N SER A 137 -11.08 21.65 11.06
CA SER A 137 -11.14 20.78 12.25
C SER A 137 -12.36 19.85 12.31
N ASP A 138 -13.45 20.24 11.63
CA ASP A 138 -14.72 19.49 11.56
C ASP A 138 -14.79 18.54 10.35
N LEU A 139 -13.75 18.51 9.49
CA LEU A 139 -13.74 17.67 8.30
C LEU A 139 -13.65 16.20 8.70
N ALA A 140 -14.57 15.40 8.18
CA ALA A 140 -14.61 13.95 8.36
C ALA A 140 -14.05 13.20 7.14
N VAL A 141 -14.17 13.77 5.94
CA VAL A 141 -13.78 13.12 4.69
C VAL A 141 -12.92 14.07 3.86
N LEU A 142 -11.69 13.65 3.56
CA LEU A 142 -10.80 14.34 2.62
C LEU A 142 -10.45 13.38 1.49
N HIS A 143 -11.06 13.60 0.31
CA HIS A 143 -10.80 12.80 -0.88
C HIS A 143 -10.16 13.67 -1.95
N LEU A 144 -8.93 13.31 -2.34
CA LEU A 144 -8.10 14.02 -3.30
C LEU A 144 -7.55 13.07 -4.37
N ASN A 145 -8.20 11.93 -4.60
CA ASN A 145 -7.76 10.90 -5.54
C ASN A 145 -7.58 11.48 -6.96
N SER A 146 -6.59 10.96 -7.69
CA SER A 146 -6.37 11.28 -9.12
C SER A 146 -6.19 12.78 -9.37
N ASN A 147 -5.24 13.37 -8.66
CA ASN A 147 -4.80 14.73 -8.85
C ASN A 147 -3.29 14.79 -9.04
N ARG A 148 -2.73 15.99 -9.07
CA ARG A 148 -1.30 16.25 -9.21
C ARG A 148 -0.78 17.03 -8.00
N PHE A 149 -1.29 16.74 -6.80
CA PHE A 149 -0.75 17.29 -5.55
C PHE A 149 0.67 16.75 -5.33
N CYS A 150 1.60 17.64 -5.02
CA CYS A 150 2.99 17.30 -4.73
C CYS A 150 3.42 17.82 -3.36
N GLY A 151 4.64 17.45 -2.95
CA GLY A 151 5.17 17.77 -1.63
C GLY A 151 4.77 16.72 -0.59
N VAL A 152 4.68 17.12 0.67
CA VAL A 152 4.37 16.26 1.81
C VAL A 152 2.97 16.56 2.37
N ILE A 153 2.39 15.62 3.10
CA ILE A 153 1.20 15.90 3.92
C ILE A 153 1.64 16.80 5.09
N PRO A 154 1.01 17.98 5.30
CA PRO A 154 1.39 18.90 6.37
C PRO A 154 1.08 18.34 7.76
N GLU A 155 1.93 18.66 8.74
CA GLU A 155 1.79 18.23 10.14
C GLU A 155 0.45 18.70 10.74
N GLU A 156 -0.08 19.82 10.27
CA GLU A 156 -1.35 20.39 10.71
C GLU A 156 -2.57 19.52 10.39
N ILE A 157 -2.45 18.44 9.61
CA ILE A 157 -3.53 17.44 9.47
C ILE A 157 -3.94 16.85 10.82
N THR A 158 -3.04 16.85 11.80
CA THR A 158 -3.32 16.46 13.19
C THR A 158 -4.44 17.27 13.85
N ASN A 159 -4.69 18.50 13.38
CA ASN A 159 -5.78 19.36 13.89
C ASN A 159 -7.15 18.95 13.35
N MET A 160 -7.22 18.08 12.35
CA MET A 160 -8.47 17.60 11.74
C MET A 160 -9.04 16.46 12.59
N THR A 161 -9.45 16.79 13.82
CA THR A 161 -9.83 15.82 14.86
C THR A 161 -11.06 14.96 14.52
N GLN A 162 -11.85 15.38 13.52
CA GLN A 162 -13.01 14.63 13.04
C GLN A 162 -12.70 13.76 11.82
N LEU A 163 -11.50 13.85 11.25
CA LEU A 163 -11.13 13.17 10.01
C LEU A 163 -11.20 11.65 10.21
N TYR A 164 -12.04 11.03 9.39
CA TYR A 164 -12.38 9.62 9.40
C TYR A 164 -11.83 8.92 8.16
N GLU A 165 -11.90 9.58 7.00
CA GLU A 165 -11.34 9.07 5.74
C GLU A 165 -10.35 10.07 5.15
N LEU A 166 -9.15 9.56 4.85
CA LEU A 166 -8.13 10.26 4.09
C LEU A 166 -7.80 9.46 2.84
N ASP A 167 -8.20 9.97 1.69
CA ASP A 167 -7.80 9.46 0.38
C ASP A 167 -6.97 10.53 -0.33
N VAL A 168 -5.68 10.29 -0.46
CA VAL A 168 -4.74 11.10 -1.26
C VAL A 168 -4.09 10.28 -2.36
N SER A 169 -4.76 9.21 -2.79
CA SER A 169 -4.23 8.27 -3.76
C SER A 169 -4.06 8.87 -5.15
N ASN A 170 -3.16 8.29 -5.96
CA ASN A 170 -2.89 8.73 -7.32
C ASN A 170 -2.56 10.23 -7.39
N ASN A 171 -1.48 10.60 -6.70
CA ASN A 171 -0.93 11.95 -6.63
C ASN A 171 0.59 11.88 -6.85
N ARG A 172 1.30 12.97 -6.54
CA ARG A 172 2.76 13.09 -6.65
C ARG A 172 3.36 13.44 -5.28
N LEU A 173 2.77 12.93 -4.20
CA LEU A 173 3.23 13.16 -2.84
C LEU A 173 4.50 12.35 -2.59
N VAL A 174 5.48 12.97 -1.92
CA VAL A 174 6.83 12.45 -1.72
C VAL A 174 7.19 12.44 -0.23
N GLY A 175 8.34 11.87 0.10
CA GLY A 175 8.92 11.87 1.44
C GLY A 175 8.61 10.60 2.22
N ALA A 176 8.98 10.58 3.50
CA ALA A 176 8.69 9.45 4.38
C ALA A 176 7.18 9.26 4.59
N PHE A 177 6.80 8.12 5.18
CA PHE A 177 5.44 7.92 5.66
C PHE A 177 4.96 9.14 6.48
N PRO A 178 3.74 9.66 6.25
CA PRO A 178 3.25 10.88 6.90
C PRO A 178 2.81 10.60 8.35
N ASP A 179 3.75 10.51 9.30
CA ASP A 179 3.49 10.18 10.72
C ASP A 179 2.38 11.01 11.39
N ALA A 180 2.11 12.21 10.87
CA ALA A 180 1.00 13.05 11.30
C ALA A 180 -0.36 12.34 11.23
N VAL A 181 -0.60 11.48 10.23
CA VAL A 181 -1.87 10.73 10.09
C VAL A 181 -2.08 9.74 11.22
N LEU A 182 -1.00 9.26 11.85
CA LEU A 182 -1.07 8.36 13.01
C LEU A 182 -1.52 9.10 14.28
N ARG A 183 -1.51 10.44 14.29
CA ARG A 183 -1.96 11.27 15.42
C ARG A 183 -3.40 11.76 15.24
N VAL A 184 -4.05 11.46 14.11
CA VAL A 184 -5.44 11.79 13.86
C VAL A 184 -6.33 10.78 14.59
N PRO A 185 -7.14 11.21 15.59
CA PRO A 185 -7.73 10.29 16.57
C PRO A 185 -8.88 9.42 16.03
N LYS A 186 -9.55 9.86 14.95
CA LYS A 186 -10.73 9.19 14.40
C LYS A 186 -10.48 8.56 13.02
N LEU A 187 -9.26 8.64 12.51
CA LEU A 187 -8.96 8.16 11.15
C LEU A 187 -9.12 6.65 11.11
N SER A 188 -9.98 6.16 10.22
CA SER A 188 -10.26 4.73 10.03
C SER A 188 -9.89 4.23 8.63
N TYR A 189 -10.01 5.11 7.62
CA TYR A 189 -9.66 4.79 6.24
C TYR A 189 -8.44 5.61 5.81
N LEU A 190 -7.35 4.93 5.45
CA LEU A 190 -6.12 5.55 4.97
C LEU A 190 -5.76 5.00 3.58
N ASP A 191 -5.88 5.85 2.56
CA ASP A 191 -5.47 5.54 1.20
C ASP A 191 -4.40 6.55 0.72
N ILE A 192 -3.16 6.05 0.60
CA ILE A 192 -2.01 6.80 0.09
C ILE A 192 -1.38 6.13 -1.14
N ARG A 193 -2.10 5.20 -1.78
CA ARG A 193 -1.59 4.42 -2.91
C ARG A 193 -1.27 5.27 -4.13
N PHE A 194 -0.43 4.78 -5.04
CA PHE A 194 0.01 5.51 -6.25
C PHE A 194 0.58 6.90 -5.92
N ASN A 195 1.59 6.92 -5.07
CA ASN A 195 2.37 8.11 -4.73
C ASN A 195 3.87 7.74 -4.72
N ASP A 196 4.68 8.65 -4.23
CA ASP A 196 6.12 8.57 -4.18
C ASP A 196 6.63 8.55 -2.73
N PHE A 197 5.85 7.98 -1.78
CA PHE A 197 6.29 7.82 -0.39
C PHE A 197 7.40 6.78 -0.27
N GLU A 198 8.38 7.02 0.59
CA GLU A 198 9.60 6.21 0.69
C GLU A 198 10.00 5.89 2.14
N GLY A 199 11.02 5.03 2.30
CA GLY A 199 11.50 4.62 3.62
C GLY A 199 10.66 3.49 4.25
N PRO A 200 10.80 3.26 5.57
CA PRO A 200 10.09 2.19 6.26
C PRO A 200 8.62 2.53 6.52
N ILE A 201 7.76 1.50 6.59
CA ILE A 201 6.42 1.60 7.15
C ILE A 201 6.55 1.66 8.69
N PRO A 202 6.01 2.67 9.38
CA PRO A 202 6.12 2.77 10.84
C PRO A 202 5.28 1.65 11.51
N PRO A 203 5.83 0.93 12.51
CA PRO A 203 5.10 -0.12 13.22
C PRO A 203 3.79 0.36 13.87
N GLU A 204 3.72 1.62 14.28
CA GLU A 204 2.56 2.26 14.88
C GLU A 204 1.34 2.27 13.96
N LEU A 205 1.53 2.22 12.63
CA LEU A 205 0.45 2.14 11.65
C LEU A 205 -0.52 1.00 11.99
N PHE A 206 0.01 -0.19 12.23
CA PHE A 206 -0.78 -1.39 12.50
C PHE A 206 -1.33 -1.44 13.94
N LEU A 207 -1.00 -0.48 14.79
CA LEU A 207 -1.55 -0.35 16.14
C LEU A 207 -2.75 0.59 16.20
N ARG A 208 -3.05 1.27 15.09
CA ARG A 208 -4.22 2.15 14.98
C ARG A 208 -5.45 1.35 14.53
N PRO A 209 -6.65 1.77 14.97
CA PRO A 209 -7.90 1.07 14.65
C PRO A 209 -8.38 1.46 13.25
N TYR A 210 -7.55 1.22 12.23
CA TYR A 210 -7.95 1.41 10.83
C TYR A 210 -8.83 0.23 10.39
N ASP A 211 -9.84 0.52 9.58
CA ASP A 211 -10.64 -0.48 8.87
C ASP A 211 -9.96 -0.91 7.57
N ALA A 212 -9.28 0.02 6.89
CA ALA A 212 -8.60 -0.24 5.62
C ALA A 212 -7.31 0.58 5.45
N ILE A 213 -6.27 -0.07 4.93
CA ILE A 213 -4.93 0.50 4.73
C ILE A 213 -4.46 0.20 3.30
N PHE A 214 -4.30 1.24 2.48
CA PHE A 214 -3.79 1.13 1.11
C PHE A 214 -2.47 1.88 0.97
N LEU A 215 -1.37 1.14 0.84
CA LEU A 215 -0.01 1.68 0.67
C LEU A 215 0.60 1.32 -0.70
N ASN A 216 -0.16 0.65 -1.56
CA ASN A 216 0.39 0.07 -2.78
C ASN A 216 0.91 1.11 -3.77
N ASN A 217 1.84 0.72 -4.64
CA ASN A 217 2.43 1.59 -5.66
C ASN A 217 3.09 2.84 -5.03
N ASN A 218 4.03 2.60 -4.12
CA ASN A 218 4.90 3.59 -3.50
C ASN A 218 6.36 3.07 -3.56
N ARG A 219 7.28 3.70 -2.83
CA ARG A 219 8.68 3.27 -2.68
C ARG A 219 9.00 2.85 -1.24
N PHE A 220 8.06 2.22 -0.54
CA PHE A 220 8.33 1.72 0.81
C PHE A 220 9.37 0.60 0.79
N THR A 221 10.19 0.56 1.83
CA THR A 221 11.35 -0.34 1.99
C THR A 221 11.38 -0.92 3.41
N SER A 222 12.42 -1.69 3.73
CA SER A 222 12.70 -2.17 5.11
C SER A 222 11.70 -3.19 5.66
N GLY A 223 10.90 -3.81 4.77
CA GLY A 223 10.03 -4.94 5.08
C GLY A 223 8.77 -4.58 5.85
N ILE A 224 8.06 -5.62 6.28
CA ILE A 224 6.76 -5.51 6.94
C ILE A 224 6.97 -5.54 8.46
N PRO A 225 6.52 -4.53 9.22
CA PRO A 225 6.59 -4.54 10.68
C PRO A 225 5.85 -5.72 11.32
N ASP A 226 6.44 -6.34 12.34
CA ASP A 226 5.82 -7.42 13.12
C ASP A 226 4.49 -7.01 13.79
N THR A 227 4.26 -5.71 13.96
CA THR A 227 2.99 -5.18 14.48
C THR A 227 1.80 -5.41 13.54
N ILE A 228 2.02 -5.85 12.28
CA ILE A 228 0.94 -6.15 11.33
C ILE A 228 -0.09 -7.13 11.89
N GLY A 229 0.35 -8.12 12.67
CA GLY A 229 -0.52 -9.07 13.35
C GLY A 229 -1.49 -8.46 14.36
N ARG A 230 -1.20 -7.24 14.83
CA ARG A 230 -2.06 -6.50 15.78
C ARG A 230 -3.03 -5.54 15.09
N SER A 231 -2.97 -5.45 13.77
CA SER A 231 -3.91 -4.64 13.01
C SER A 231 -5.33 -5.18 13.16
N THR A 232 -6.29 -4.27 13.23
CA THR A 232 -7.72 -4.59 13.18
C THR A 232 -8.32 -4.36 11.79
N ALA A 233 -7.48 -4.02 10.80
CA ALA A 233 -7.93 -3.73 9.46
C ALA A 233 -8.52 -4.98 8.80
N SER A 234 -9.55 -4.75 7.99
CA SER A 234 -10.16 -5.74 7.11
C SER A 234 -9.40 -5.88 5.79
N VAL A 235 -8.78 -4.79 5.34
CA VAL A 235 -8.05 -4.75 4.07
C VAL A 235 -6.68 -4.12 4.29
N ILE A 236 -5.62 -4.83 3.89
CA ILE A 236 -4.25 -4.33 3.90
C ILE A 236 -3.60 -4.62 2.54
N VAL A 237 -3.34 -3.56 1.76
CA VAL A 237 -2.71 -3.66 0.43
C VAL A 237 -1.32 -3.02 0.47
N LEU A 238 -0.28 -3.86 0.37
CA LEU A 238 1.14 -3.46 0.38
C LEU A 238 1.83 -3.65 -0.98
N ALA A 239 1.05 -4.00 -2.00
CA ALA A 239 1.54 -4.36 -3.33
C ALA A 239 2.42 -3.28 -3.99
N ASN A 240 3.31 -3.69 -4.90
CA ASN A 240 4.11 -2.76 -5.72
C ASN A 240 4.93 -1.76 -4.87
N ASN A 241 5.76 -2.28 -3.98
CA ASN A 241 6.75 -1.55 -3.20
C ASN A 241 8.11 -2.31 -3.26
N ASP A 242 9.11 -1.88 -2.49
CA ASP A 242 10.39 -2.59 -2.34
C ASP A 242 10.53 -3.16 -0.92
N LEU A 243 9.47 -3.79 -0.42
CA LEU A 243 9.45 -4.40 0.91
C LEU A 243 10.30 -5.67 0.90
N GLY A 244 11.51 -5.58 1.47
CA GLY A 244 12.40 -6.72 1.68
C GLY A 244 12.07 -7.55 2.94
N GLY A 245 12.94 -8.50 3.28
CA GLY A 245 12.78 -9.33 4.49
C GLY A 245 11.73 -10.43 4.30
N CYS A 246 11.12 -10.91 5.38
CA CYS A 246 10.11 -11.97 5.34
C CYS A 246 8.73 -11.43 5.74
N ILE A 247 7.69 -12.20 5.41
CA ILE A 247 6.36 -12.01 5.97
C ILE A 247 6.43 -12.38 7.47
N PRO A 248 6.08 -11.49 8.41
CA PRO A 248 6.12 -11.77 9.84
C PRO A 248 5.17 -12.92 10.22
N ALA A 249 5.64 -13.86 11.05
CA ALA A 249 4.79 -14.92 11.60
C ALA A 249 3.62 -14.37 12.45
N THR A 250 3.76 -13.14 12.98
CA THR A 250 2.68 -12.46 13.67
C THR A 250 1.44 -12.24 12.80
N ILE A 251 1.53 -12.36 11.47
CA ILE A 251 0.40 -12.15 10.56
C ILE A 251 -0.83 -12.99 10.93
N GLY A 252 -0.66 -14.21 11.44
CA GLY A 252 -1.78 -15.06 11.87
C GLY A 252 -2.61 -14.46 13.00
N GLN A 253 -2.08 -13.47 13.74
CA GLN A 253 -2.83 -12.74 14.78
C GLN A 253 -3.89 -11.80 14.20
N ALA A 254 -3.76 -11.40 12.92
CA ALA A 254 -4.74 -10.58 12.21
C ALA A 254 -5.92 -11.40 11.63
N ALA A 255 -5.91 -12.72 11.80
CA ALA A 255 -6.97 -13.63 11.34
C ALA A 255 -8.41 -13.22 11.71
N PRO A 256 -8.70 -12.60 12.88
CA PRO A 256 -10.06 -12.22 13.23
C PRO A 256 -10.68 -11.17 12.30
N THR A 257 -9.87 -10.31 11.68
CA THR A 257 -10.37 -9.14 10.93
C THR A 257 -9.98 -9.15 9.46
N LEU A 258 -8.84 -9.75 9.09
CA LEU A 258 -8.26 -9.58 7.76
C LEU A 258 -8.98 -10.42 6.69
N ASP A 259 -9.57 -9.73 5.71
CA ASP A 259 -10.31 -10.30 4.58
C ASP A 259 -9.48 -10.28 3.28
N GLU A 260 -8.67 -9.24 3.04
CA GLU A 260 -7.85 -9.12 1.84
C GLU A 260 -6.37 -8.96 2.18
N PHE A 261 -5.55 -9.91 1.73
CA PHE A 261 -4.11 -9.99 1.96
C PHE A 261 -3.36 -9.89 0.62
N VAL A 262 -2.94 -8.67 0.24
CA VAL A 262 -2.45 -8.37 -1.12
C VAL A 262 -1.06 -7.73 -1.08
N PHE A 263 -0.02 -8.58 -1.13
CA PHE A 263 1.39 -8.23 -0.96
C PHE A 263 2.24 -8.44 -2.23
N LEU A 264 1.58 -8.55 -3.40
CA LEU A 264 2.25 -8.81 -4.66
C LEU A 264 3.34 -7.79 -5.04
N ASN A 265 4.28 -8.22 -5.87
CA ASN A 265 5.29 -7.37 -6.49
C ASN A 265 6.08 -6.54 -5.45
N ASN A 266 6.79 -7.27 -4.58
CA ASN A 266 7.70 -6.75 -3.58
C ASN A 266 9.03 -7.53 -3.64
N SER A 267 9.94 -7.21 -2.72
CA SER A 267 11.22 -7.91 -2.55
C SER A 267 11.17 -8.91 -1.39
N LEU A 268 10.00 -9.48 -1.06
CA LEU A 268 9.83 -10.39 0.07
C LEU A 268 10.54 -11.71 -0.19
N THR A 269 11.26 -12.20 0.81
CA THR A 269 12.13 -13.39 0.77
C THR A 269 11.72 -14.38 1.85
N GLY A 270 12.42 -15.52 1.89
CA GLY A 270 12.22 -16.55 2.91
C GLY A 270 10.96 -17.39 2.65
N CYS A 271 10.59 -18.18 3.65
CA CYS A 271 9.47 -19.12 3.53
C CYS A 271 8.16 -18.43 3.90
N LEU A 272 7.04 -18.90 3.34
CA LEU A 272 5.73 -18.46 3.79
C LEU A 272 5.50 -18.96 5.23
N PRO A 273 5.18 -18.10 6.21
CA PRO A 273 4.99 -18.53 7.60
C PRO A 273 3.77 -19.44 7.72
N VAL A 274 3.83 -20.45 8.57
CA VAL A 274 2.71 -21.40 8.76
C VAL A 274 1.46 -20.70 9.30
N GLU A 275 1.65 -19.59 10.02
CA GLU A 275 0.59 -18.74 10.56
C GLU A 275 -0.22 -18.02 9.48
N SER A 276 0.28 -17.91 8.24
CA SER A 276 -0.51 -17.38 7.12
C SER A 276 -1.77 -18.21 6.85
N GLY A 277 -1.72 -19.51 7.13
CA GLY A 277 -2.87 -20.42 7.05
C GLY A 277 -3.96 -20.16 8.09
N LEU A 278 -3.69 -19.36 9.12
CA LEU A 278 -4.69 -19.00 10.14
C LEU A 278 -5.71 -17.95 9.66
N LEU A 279 -5.46 -17.29 8.52
CA LEU A 279 -6.29 -16.22 7.97
C LEU A 279 -7.60 -16.76 7.36
N ALA A 280 -8.42 -17.44 8.17
CA ALA A 280 -9.62 -18.15 7.72
C ALA A 280 -10.72 -17.24 7.14
N ASN A 281 -10.64 -15.93 7.38
CA ASN A 281 -11.55 -14.95 6.80
C ASN A 281 -11.09 -14.41 5.43
N ALA A 282 -9.82 -14.64 5.06
CA ALA A 282 -9.27 -14.08 3.84
C ALA A 282 -9.99 -14.64 2.59
N THR A 283 -10.45 -13.75 1.72
CA THR A 283 -11.05 -14.04 0.41
C THR A 283 -10.03 -13.91 -0.71
N VAL A 284 -9.06 -13.00 -0.55
CA VAL A 284 -7.95 -12.79 -1.49
C VAL A 284 -6.63 -12.95 -0.75
N PHE A 285 -5.78 -13.85 -1.24
CA PHE A 285 -4.41 -14.05 -0.78
C PHE A 285 -3.47 -14.00 -1.97
N ASP A 286 -2.74 -12.89 -2.13
CA ASP A 286 -1.82 -12.66 -3.23
C ASP A 286 -0.44 -12.26 -2.72
N VAL A 287 0.53 -13.16 -2.91
CA VAL A 287 1.95 -12.95 -2.63
C VAL A 287 2.79 -13.09 -3.90
N SER A 288 2.16 -12.96 -5.07
CA SER A 288 2.80 -13.15 -6.36
C SER A 288 3.94 -12.15 -6.58
N ARG A 289 4.87 -12.49 -7.49
CA ARG A 289 5.99 -11.60 -7.88
C ARG A 289 6.83 -11.19 -6.67
N ASN A 290 7.26 -12.16 -5.88
CA ASN A 290 8.20 -11.97 -4.78
C ASN A 290 9.38 -12.96 -4.95
N LEU A 291 10.22 -13.05 -3.92
CA LEU A 291 11.36 -13.98 -3.83
C LEU A 291 11.10 -15.03 -2.74
N LEU A 292 9.83 -15.37 -2.48
CA LEU A 292 9.46 -16.37 -1.48
C LEU A 292 9.94 -17.75 -1.93
N THR A 293 10.38 -18.57 -0.98
CA THR A 293 10.96 -19.90 -1.22
C THR A 293 10.35 -20.96 -0.30
N GLY A 294 10.83 -22.20 -0.39
CA GLY A 294 10.30 -23.32 0.38
C GLY A 294 9.05 -23.94 -0.23
N ALA A 295 8.38 -24.79 0.55
CA ALA A 295 7.13 -25.42 0.15
C ALA A 295 5.92 -24.62 0.66
N ILE A 296 4.76 -24.81 0.03
CA ILE A 296 3.48 -24.30 0.55
C ILE A 296 3.21 -24.97 1.91
N PRO A 297 3.01 -24.22 3.01
CA PRO A 297 2.68 -24.78 4.30
C PRO A 297 1.39 -25.60 4.26
N ALA A 298 1.37 -26.75 4.94
CA ALA A 298 0.17 -27.58 5.03
C ALA A 298 -1.01 -26.85 5.70
N THR A 299 -0.72 -25.88 6.57
CA THR A 299 -1.71 -25.04 7.27
C THR A 299 -2.51 -24.12 6.34
N MET A 300 -2.12 -24.01 5.05
CA MET A 300 -2.86 -23.21 4.06
C MET A 300 -4.26 -23.77 3.76
N ASP A 301 -4.55 -25.00 4.16
CA ASP A 301 -5.90 -25.58 4.20
C ASP A 301 -6.87 -24.78 5.11
N GLY A 302 -6.33 -24.01 6.05
CA GLY A 302 -7.09 -23.14 6.95
C GLY A 302 -7.69 -21.89 6.30
N LEU A 303 -7.33 -21.57 5.05
CA LEU A 303 -7.90 -20.45 4.28
C LEU A 303 -9.33 -20.75 3.78
N ALA A 304 -10.24 -21.04 4.70
CA ALA A 304 -11.56 -21.60 4.39
C ALA A 304 -12.46 -20.71 3.50
N LYS A 305 -12.17 -19.40 3.41
CA LYS A 305 -12.94 -18.45 2.58
C LYS A 305 -12.20 -17.95 1.35
N VAL A 306 -10.98 -18.43 1.07
CA VAL A 306 -10.20 -17.88 -0.04
C VAL A 306 -10.82 -18.25 -1.38
N GLU A 307 -11.09 -17.22 -2.18
CA GLU A 307 -11.61 -17.32 -3.54
C GLU A 307 -10.46 -17.18 -4.54
N GLN A 308 -9.47 -16.34 -4.24
CA GLN A 308 -8.30 -16.08 -5.09
C GLN A 308 -7.02 -16.31 -4.30
N LEU A 309 -6.23 -17.31 -4.71
CA LEU A 309 -4.92 -17.63 -4.15
C LEU A 309 -3.86 -17.53 -5.24
N ASP A 310 -3.06 -16.47 -5.20
CA ASP A 310 -1.97 -16.24 -6.16
C ASP A 310 -0.60 -16.32 -5.48
N LEU A 311 0.13 -17.39 -5.82
CA LEU A 311 1.49 -17.68 -5.38
C LEU A 311 2.49 -17.55 -6.54
N SER A 312 2.06 -17.05 -7.70
CA SER A 312 2.83 -17.05 -8.93
C SER A 312 4.09 -16.20 -8.86
N HIS A 313 5.05 -16.44 -9.77
CA HIS A 313 6.28 -15.66 -9.87
C HIS A 313 7.05 -15.56 -8.54
N ASN A 314 7.32 -16.71 -7.93
CA ASN A 314 8.13 -16.85 -6.73
C ASN A 314 9.23 -17.90 -6.95
N THR A 315 9.88 -18.33 -5.87
CA THR A 315 10.85 -19.43 -5.87
C THR A 315 10.38 -20.62 -5.04
N PHE A 316 9.07 -20.85 -4.98
CA PHE A 316 8.50 -22.00 -4.26
C PHE A 316 8.93 -23.32 -4.89
N THR A 317 9.06 -24.34 -4.04
CA THR A 317 9.53 -25.70 -4.35
C THR A 317 8.60 -26.73 -3.71
N GLY A 318 8.92 -28.03 -3.88
CA GLY A 318 8.11 -29.12 -3.33
C GLY A 318 6.93 -29.44 -4.24
N ILE A 319 5.81 -29.84 -3.65
CA ILE A 319 4.58 -30.18 -4.35
C ILE A 319 3.45 -29.24 -3.94
N VAL A 320 2.49 -29.01 -4.84
CA VAL A 320 1.24 -28.31 -4.50
C VAL A 320 0.35 -29.23 -3.67
N PRO A 321 0.02 -28.89 -2.40
CA PRO A 321 -0.75 -29.78 -1.53
C PRO A 321 -2.20 -29.95 -1.98
N GLY A 322 -2.72 -31.17 -1.86
CA GLY A 322 -4.10 -31.52 -2.24
C GLY A 322 -5.14 -30.72 -1.46
N ASP A 323 -4.91 -30.50 -0.16
CA ASP A 323 -5.80 -29.74 0.72
C ASP A 323 -5.97 -28.29 0.27
N VAL A 324 -4.94 -27.69 -0.36
CA VAL A 324 -5.00 -26.33 -0.93
C VAL A 324 -5.88 -26.32 -2.18
N CYS A 325 -5.77 -27.33 -3.04
CA CYS A 325 -6.63 -27.48 -4.22
C CYS A 325 -8.11 -27.74 -3.84
N GLU A 326 -8.33 -28.40 -2.69
CA GLU A 326 -9.65 -28.76 -2.14
C GLU A 326 -10.35 -27.63 -1.39
N LEU A 327 -9.71 -26.47 -1.19
CA LEU A 327 -10.30 -25.31 -0.52
C LEU A 327 -11.72 -25.03 -1.05
N PRO A 328 -12.69 -24.83 -0.14
CA PRO A 328 -14.10 -25.09 -0.43
C PRO A 328 -14.70 -24.10 -1.42
N VAL A 329 -14.28 -22.82 -1.32
CA VAL A 329 -14.77 -21.70 -2.15
C VAL A 329 -13.71 -21.15 -3.12
N LEU A 330 -12.56 -21.81 -3.22
CA LEU A 330 -11.48 -21.41 -4.14
C LEU A 330 -12.00 -21.39 -5.58
N THR A 331 -11.75 -20.28 -6.27
CA THR A 331 -12.11 -20.07 -7.68
C THR A 331 -10.87 -19.95 -8.56
N ASN A 332 -9.82 -19.29 -8.09
CA ASN A 332 -8.59 -19.12 -8.85
C ASN A 332 -7.38 -19.49 -7.99
N LEU A 333 -6.57 -20.42 -8.48
CA LEU A 333 -5.29 -20.79 -7.90
C LEU A 333 -4.19 -20.64 -8.94
N SER A 334 -3.27 -19.69 -8.72
CA SER A 334 -2.09 -19.55 -9.56
C SER A 334 -0.83 -19.93 -8.79
N VAL A 335 -0.12 -20.94 -9.30
CA VAL A 335 1.20 -21.38 -8.82
C VAL A 335 2.26 -21.26 -9.92
N SER A 336 1.92 -20.59 -11.01
CA SER A 336 2.77 -20.44 -12.20
C SER A 336 4.09 -19.74 -11.88
N TYR A 337 5.10 -19.95 -12.72
CA TYR A 337 6.43 -19.35 -12.60
C TYR A 337 7.13 -19.62 -11.25
N ASN A 338 7.02 -20.84 -10.72
CA ASN A 338 7.73 -21.32 -9.55
C ASN A 338 8.68 -22.49 -9.92
N PHE A 339 9.08 -23.30 -8.93
CA PHE A 339 9.89 -24.50 -9.08
C PHE A 339 9.21 -25.73 -8.43
N PHE A 340 7.87 -25.80 -8.47
CA PHE A 340 7.15 -26.97 -7.98
C PHE A 340 7.48 -28.20 -8.83
N ALA A 341 7.78 -29.32 -8.16
CA ALA A 341 8.12 -30.60 -8.79
C ALA A 341 6.88 -31.42 -9.18
N GLY A 342 5.70 -31.02 -8.70
CA GLY A 342 4.43 -31.67 -8.98
C GLY A 342 3.30 -31.12 -8.12
N GLU A 343 2.18 -31.81 -8.16
CA GLU A 343 1.00 -31.57 -7.33
C GLU A 343 0.53 -32.89 -6.72
N ASP A 344 -0.25 -32.82 -5.65
CA ASP A 344 -0.93 -34.00 -5.13
C ASP A 344 -2.00 -34.50 -6.10
N THR A 345 -2.19 -35.82 -6.13
CA THR A 345 -3.12 -36.50 -7.05
C THR A 345 -4.56 -35.99 -6.99
N GLN A 346 -4.97 -35.43 -5.85
CA GLN A 346 -6.29 -34.86 -5.62
C GLN A 346 -6.52 -33.59 -6.44
N CYS A 347 -5.47 -32.77 -6.67
CA CYS A 347 -5.58 -31.51 -7.41
C CYS A 347 -6.18 -31.71 -8.80
N GLY A 348 -5.64 -32.62 -9.61
CA GLY A 348 -6.15 -32.90 -10.96
C GLY A 348 -7.64 -33.27 -10.96
N SER A 349 -8.04 -34.23 -10.13
CA SER A 349 -9.45 -34.64 -10.02
C SER A 349 -10.40 -33.55 -9.52
N VAL A 350 -9.93 -32.65 -8.65
CA VAL A 350 -10.74 -31.56 -8.09
C VAL A 350 -10.91 -30.44 -9.10
N LEU A 351 -9.86 -30.14 -9.86
CA LEU A 351 -9.87 -29.13 -10.91
C LEU A 351 -10.72 -29.57 -12.11
N ASP A 352 -10.60 -30.83 -12.53
CA ASP A 352 -11.45 -31.40 -13.58
C ASP A 352 -12.94 -31.42 -13.19
N ALA A 353 -13.25 -31.58 -11.91
CA ALA A 353 -14.61 -31.68 -11.40
C ALA A 353 -15.31 -30.31 -11.22
N LYS A 354 -14.57 -29.20 -11.20
CA LYS A 354 -15.11 -27.85 -10.97
C LYS A 354 -14.73 -26.92 -12.12
N PRO A 355 -15.56 -26.81 -13.18
CA PRO A 355 -15.21 -26.05 -14.39
C PRO A 355 -15.05 -24.55 -14.16
N ASP A 356 -15.59 -24.01 -13.06
CA ASP A 356 -15.45 -22.61 -12.67
C ASP A 356 -14.14 -22.35 -11.88
N LYS A 357 -13.33 -23.39 -11.60
CA LYS A 357 -12.00 -23.24 -11.01
C LYS A 357 -10.96 -23.04 -12.10
N SER A 358 -10.17 -21.97 -12.00
CA SER A 358 -8.95 -21.80 -12.79
C SER A 358 -7.72 -22.24 -12.01
N PHE A 359 -6.83 -22.98 -12.67
CA PHE A 359 -5.54 -23.38 -12.14
C PHE A 359 -4.44 -23.07 -13.15
N GLU A 360 -3.49 -22.22 -12.74
CA GLU A 360 -2.36 -21.80 -13.56
C GLU A 360 -1.07 -22.37 -12.96
N ASP A 361 -0.35 -23.19 -13.74
CA ASP A 361 0.82 -23.95 -13.28
C ASP A 361 2.02 -23.88 -14.23
N GLU A 362 1.97 -23.00 -15.23
CA GLU A 362 3.00 -22.88 -16.24
C GLU A 362 4.34 -22.51 -15.62
N ALA A 363 5.42 -22.83 -16.33
CA ALA A 363 6.79 -22.51 -15.92
C ALA A 363 7.15 -23.04 -14.51
N ASN A 364 6.72 -24.26 -14.19
CA ASN A 364 7.18 -25.05 -13.05
C ASN A 364 8.11 -26.21 -13.48
N CYS A 365 8.38 -27.15 -12.57
CA CYS A 365 9.24 -28.33 -12.75
C CYS A 365 8.43 -29.64 -12.68
N MET A 366 7.15 -29.63 -13.09
CA MET A 366 6.20 -30.75 -12.88
C MET A 366 6.33 -31.92 -13.88
N GLY A 367 7.54 -32.18 -14.37
CA GLY A 367 7.83 -33.21 -15.37
C GLY A 367 7.53 -32.79 -16.82
N ASN A 368 7.83 -33.69 -17.76
CA ASN A 368 7.82 -33.40 -19.20
C ASN A 368 6.45 -33.58 -19.87
N GLU A 369 5.49 -34.23 -19.21
CA GLU A 369 4.16 -34.50 -19.76
C GLU A 369 3.20 -33.33 -19.54
N ARG A 370 3.43 -32.51 -18.51
CA ARG A 370 2.63 -31.31 -18.23
C ARG A 370 3.03 -30.19 -19.20
N PRO A 371 2.07 -29.48 -19.83
CA PRO A 371 2.38 -28.46 -20.82
C PRO A 371 3.08 -27.25 -20.18
N MET A 372 3.83 -26.52 -21.01
CA MET A 372 4.40 -25.20 -20.66
C MET A 372 5.31 -25.17 -19.42
N GLN A 373 5.95 -26.29 -19.08
CA GLN A 373 6.90 -26.41 -17.97
C GLN A 373 8.33 -25.96 -18.36
N ARG A 374 9.19 -25.72 -17.36
CA ARG A 374 10.58 -25.31 -17.57
C ARG A 374 11.40 -26.41 -18.26
N SER A 375 12.24 -26.00 -19.22
CA SER A 375 13.07 -26.90 -20.02
C SER A 375 14.15 -27.67 -19.24
N ALA A 376 14.55 -27.16 -18.06
CA ALA A 376 15.57 -27.78 -17.21
C ALA A 376 15.01 -28.79 -16.18
N GLY A 377 13.69 -29.03 -16.16
CA GLY A 377 13.08 -30.03 -15.26
C GLY A 377 13.42 -29.82 -13.77
N ALA A 378 13.62 -30.91 -13.03
CA ALA A 378 13.91 -30.90 -11.60
C ALA A 378 15.26 -30.24 -11.24
N ASP A 379 16.24 -30.22 -12.17
CA ASP A 379 17.56 -29.61 -11.96
C ASP A 379 17.46 -28.09 -11.73
N ALA A 380 16.39 -27.45 -12.20
CA ALA A 380 16.11 -26.03 -11.95
C ALA A 380 15.69 -25.74 -10.49
N ALA A 381 15.15 -26.74 -9.78
CA ALA A 381 14.67 -26.59 -8.40
C ALA A 381 15.77 -26.84 -7.34
N GLU A 382 16.86 -27.54 -7.70
CA GLU A 382 17.94 -27.93 -6.77
C GLU A 382 18.51 -26.79 -5.91
N PRO A 383 18.74 -25.56 -6.43
CA PRO A 383 19.28 -24.47 -5.63
C PRO A 383 18.36 -24.03 -4.47
N TYR A 384 17.07 -24.34 -4.52
CA TYR A 384 16.05 -23.82 -3.63
C TYR A 384 15.51 -24.85 -2.61
N LEU A 385 15.73 -26.15 -2.85
CA LEU A 385 15.20 -27.25 -2.02
C LEU A 385 15.72 -27.27 -0.57
N ALA A 386 16.85 -26.62 -0.27
CA ALA A 386 17.49 -26.63 1.05
C ALA A 386 17.12 -25.45 1.96
N SER A 387 16.38 -24.44 1.47
CA SER A 387 16.35 -23.12 2.13
C SER A 387 15.52 -23.04 3.42
N CYS A 388 14.57 -23.95 3.66
CA CYS A 388 13.61 -23.85 4.78
C CYS A 388 13.80 -24.90 5.90
N ARG A 389 14.86 -25.73 5.87
CA ARG A 389 15.14 -26.69 6.95
C ARG A 389 16.12 -26.10 7.97
N ARG A 390 15.58 -25.61 9.11
CA ARG A 390 16.25 -25.19 10.38
C ARG A 390 17.46 -24.24 10.25
N PRO A 391 17.43 -23.04 10.88
CA PRO A 391 18.60 -22.16 10.89
C PRO A 391 19.71 -22.70 11.83
N PRO A 392 21.00 -22.55 11.48
CA PRO A 392 22.10 -22.57 12.45
C PRO A 392 22.03 -21.29 13.33
N PRO A 393 22.55 -21.32 14.59
CA PRO A 393 22.30 -20.26 15.55
C PRO A 393 22.97 -18.93 15.16
N ALA A 394 22.13 -17.89 15.13
CA ALA A 394 22.37 -16.46 15.29
C ALA A 394 23.72 -15.88 14.79
N ARG A 395 23.62 -15.16 13.68
CA ARG A 395 24.05 -13.75 13.51
C ARG A 395 23.74 -13.30 12.08
N HIS A 396 22.99 -12.20 11.97
CA HIS A 396 22.35 -11.60 10.79
C HIS A 396 20.91 -12.03 10.55
N HIS A 397 20.08 -11.02 10.24
CA HIS A 397 18.66 -11.06 9.90
C HIS A 397 18.33 -12.22 8.95
N ARG A 398 18.12 -13.39 9.54
CA ARG A 398 17.49 -14.55 8.92
C ARG A 398 16.17 -14.72 9.63
N CYS A 399 15.15 -14.99 8.84
CA CYS A 399 13.80 -15.15 9.31
C CYS A 399 13.77 -16.36 10.26
N ASP A 400 13.64 -16.07 11.55
CA ASP A 400 13.59 -17.08 12.60
C ASP A 400 12.16 -17.64 12.65
N ASP A 401 12.03 -18.93 12.34
CA ASP A 401 10.82 -19.71 12.56
C ASP A 401 10.82 -20.13 14.05
N SER A 402 10.11 -19.39 14.90
CA SER A 402 10.06 -19.70 16.34
C SER A 402 8.91 -20.66 16.65
N SER A 403 9.27 -21.91 16.92
CA SER A 403 8.42 -22.89 17.59
C SER A 403 7.82 -22.34 18.88
N SER A 404 6.50 -22.35 18.99
CA SER A 404 5.77 -22.16 20.23
C SER A 404 5.90 -23.40 21.12
N GLU A 405 6.51 -23.26 22.30
CA GLU A 405 6.28 -24.21 23.40
C GLU A 405 4.85 -24.02 23.89
N MET A 406 3.97 -25.00 23.61
CA MET A 406 2.70 -25.13 24.31
C MET A 406 2.97 -25.45 25.79
N PRO A 407 2.37 -24.75 26.77
CA PRO A 407 2.32 -25.25 28.14
C PRO A 407 1.29 -26.40 28.24
N PRO A 408 1.60 -27.49 28.94
CA PRO A 408 0.69 -28.62 29.06
C PRO A 408 -0.50 -28.31 29.97
N SER A 409 -1.67 -28.76 29.54
CA SER A 409 -2.90 -28.82 30.32
C SER A 409 -2.75 -29.73 31.55
N SER A 410 -2.90 -29.21 32.77
CA SER A 410 -3.63 -29.88 33.86
C SER A 410 -3.80 -29.01 35.11
N LEU A 411 -5.09 -28.83 35.47
CA LEU A 411 -5.69 -28.74 36.81
C LEU A 411 -4.78 -28.62 38.05
N LEU A 412 -5.00 -27.56 38.83
CA LEU A 412 -5.37 -27.69 40.25
C LEU A 412 -5.90 -26.37 40.82
N LEU A 413 -7.18 -26.39 41.22
CA LEU A 413 -7.76 -25.41 42.15
C LEU A 413 -6.88 -25.28 43.39
N LYS A 414 -6.63 -24.03 43.84
CA LYS A 414 -6.72 -23.69 45.27
C LYS A 414 -6.84 -22.18 45.48
N SER A 415 -8.03 -21.85 45.99
CA SER A 415 -8.42 -20.62 46.68
C SER A 415 -7.32 -20.06 47.59
N ARG A 416 -7.12 -18.73 47.55
CA ARG A 416 -6.49 -17.99 48.66
C ARG A 416 -7.30 -16.77 49.01
N HIS A 417 -7.79 -16.82 50.24
CA HIS A 417 -8.32 -15.71 51.03
C HIS A 417 -7.35 -14.51 51.05
N VAL A 418 -7.93 -13.33 50.87
CA VAL A 418 -7.35 -12.06 51.32
C VAL A 418 -7.79 -11.87 52.77
N GLN A 419 -6.84 -11.76 53.68
CA GLN A 419 -7.09 -11.30 55.04
C GLN A 419 -6.17 -10.10 55.32
N ILE A 420 -6.82 -9.07 55.82
CA ILE A 420 -6.36 -7.72 56.13
C ILE A 420 -5.34 -7.74 57.27
N GLN A 421 -4.28 -6.94 57.15
CA GLN A 421 -3.77 -6.07 58.21
C GLN A 421 -3.28 -4.75 57.61
#